data_AF-A0A7Y5RRE9-F1
#
_entry.id   AF-A0A7Y5RRE9-F1
#
_cell.length_a   1.000
_cell.length_b   1.000
_cell.length_c   1.000
_cell.angle_alpha   90.00
_cell.angle_beta   90.00
_cell.angle_gamma   90.00
#
_symmetry.space_group_name_H-M   'P 1'
#
loop_
_entity.id
_entity.type
_entity.pdbx_description
1 polymer ?
#
loop_
_entity_poly.entity_id
_entity_poly.type
_entity_poly.pdbx_seq_one_letter_code
_entity_poly.pdbx_strand_id
1 'polypeptide(L)'
;MTWSDLLKAEIESTYNATRGLFQLCEGNKLDWKPATGKNWMTLGQVLMHCTNACGFCCKGFVTGDWGPMPGGNDAEAMLPPAEKLPTIKSVAEAIKLLDLDKDMALKSIAEATEKRLESERSTPPWGGPEYTLGQHLLHMIGHLAIHRAQLYYYLKLMGKDVNTHHMWGMV
;
A
#
# COMPACT_ATOMS: atom_id res chain seq x y z
N MET A 1 -20.63 -12.05 -8.72
CA MET A 1 -19.52 -11.65 -7.82
C MET A 1 -19.97 -10.39 -7.13
N THR A 2 -19.91 -10.35 -5.80
CA THR A 2 -20.24 -9.15 -5.01
C THR A 2 -19.04 -8.20 -4.93
N TRP A 3 -19.21 -6.98 -4.42
CA TRP A 3 -18.08 -6.08 -4.16
C TRP A 3 -17.14 -6.69 -3.11
N SER A 4 -17.67 -7.25 -2.02
CA SER A 4 -16.85 -7.87 -0.99
C SER A 4 -16.04 -9.05 -1.54
N ASP A 5 -16.62 -9.88 -2.41
CA ASP A 5 -15.91 -11.02 -3.01
C ASP A 5 -14.74 -10.54 -3.87
N LEU A 6 -14.98 -9.54 -4.73
CA LEU A 6 -13.94 -8.94 -5.57
C LEU A 6 -12.81 -8.36 -4.71
N LEU A 7 -13.14 -7.51 -3.74
CA LEU A 7 -12.14 -6.80 -2.92
C LEU A 7 -11.31 -7.77 -2.08
N LYS A 8 -11.92 -8.81 -1.51
CA LYS A 8 -11.20 -9.85 -0.76
C LYS A 8 -10.24 -10.62 -1.66
N ALA A 9 -10.66 -11.01 -2.86
CA ALA A 9 -9.80 -11.70 -3.81
C ALA A 9 -8.60 -10.83 -4.24
N GLU A 10 -8.84 -9.55 -4.52
CA GLU A 10 -7.81 -8.59 -4.90
C GLU A 10 -6.83 -8.30 -3.75
N ILE A 11 -7.29 -8.22 -2.49
CA ILE A 11 -6.42 -8.13 -1.31
C ILE A 11 -5.54 -9.36 -1.20
N GLU A 12 -6.12 -10.56 -1.22
CA GLU A 12 -5.35 -11.80 -1.06
C GLU A 12 -4.23 -11.89 -2.10
N SER A 13 -4.58 -11.68 -3.37
CA SER A 13 -3.61 -11.65 -4.48
C SER A 13 -2.54 -10.58 -4.28
N THR A 14 -2.95 -9.34 -3.99
CA THR A 14 -2.04 -8.19 -3.92
C THR A 14 -1.06 -8.32 -2.76
N TYR A 15 -1.54 -8.64 -1.56
CA TYR A 15 -0.68 -8.79 -0.39
C TYR A 15 0.25 -9.99 -0.49
N ASN A 16 -0.21 -11.12 -1.05
CA ASN A 16 0.66 -12.29 -1.25
C ASN A 16 1.82 -11.97 -2.20
N ALA A 17 1.54 -11.30 -3.31
CA ALA A 17 2.57 -10.85 -4.25
C ALA A 17 3.51 -9.81 -3.62
N THR A 18 2.99 -8.84 -2.85
CA THR A 18 3.81 -7.86 -2.13
C THR A 18 4.75 -8.53 -1.14
N ARG A 19 4.22 -9.48 -0.34
CA ARG A 19 4.98 -10.24 0.64
C ARG A 19 6.10 -11.04 0.00
N GLY A 20 5.85 -11.65 -1.16
CA GLY A 20 6.87 -12.35 -1.94
C GLY A 20 8.05 -11.45 -2.32
N LEU A 21 7.78 -10.21 -2.76
CA LEU A 21 8.86 -9.25 -3.07
C LEU A 21 9.59 -8.76 -1.81
N PHE A 22 8.89 -8.59 -0.68
CA PHE A 22 9.53 -8.23 0.59
C PHE A 22 10.58 -9.27 0.99
N GLN A 23 10.29 -10.56 0.79
CA GLN A 23 11.21 -11.66 1.12
C GLN A 23 12.50 -11.67 0.27
N LEU A 24 12.51 -10.99 -0.87
CA LEU A 24 13.70 -10.85 -1.72
C LEU A 24 14.60 -9.66 -1.34
N CYS A 25 14.13 -8.80 -0.42
CA CYS A 25 14.86 -7.62 0.03
C CYS A 25 15.93 -7.99 1.05
N GLU A 26 17.07 -7.32 0.97
CA GLU A 26 18.16 -7.49 1.93
C GLU A 26 18.17 -6.35 2.95
N GLY A 27 18.23 -6.68 4.24
CA GLY A 27 18.20 -5.68 5.32
C GLY A 27 19.38 -4.70 5.31
N ASN A 28 20.53 -5.08 4.74
CA ASN A 28 21.68 -4.18 4.57
C ASN A 28 21.55 -3.21 3.38
N LYS A 29 20.44 -3.25 2.63
CA LYS A 29 20.14 -2.36 1.50
C LYS A 29 19.02 -1.37 1.78
N LEU A 30 18.54 -1.25 3.02
CA LEU A 30 17.38 -0.38 3.32
C LEU A 30 17.62 1.10 2.96
N ASP A 31 18.85 1.59 3.00
CA ASP A 31 19.19 2.97 2.60
C ASP A 31 19.40 3.14 1.08
N TRP A 32 19.34 2.04 0.32
CA TRP A 32 19.55 2.08 -1.13
C TRP A 32 18.42 2.82 -1.83
N LYS A 33 18.76 3.67 -2.81
CA LYS A 33 17.86 4.28 -3.78
C LYS A 33 18.59 4.48 -5.11
N PRO A 34 17.89 4.69 -6.23
CA PRO A 34 18.54 5.02 -7.50
C PRO A 34 19.48 6.22 -7.38
N ALA A 35 20.65 6.14 -8.02
CA ALA A 35 21.70 7.16 -7.94
C ALA A 35 21.38 8.45 -8.72
N THR A 36 20.43 8.38 -9.65
CA THR A 36 20.01 9.52 -10.49
C THR A 36 18.50 9.74 -10.39
N GLY A 37 18.07 10.97 -10.68
CA GLY A 37 16.69 11.42 -10.47
C GLY A 37 16.52 12.16 -9.13
N LYS A 38 15.29 12.55 -8.83
CA LYS A 38 14.92 13.31 -7.63
C LYS A 38 13.73 12.65 -6.94
N ASN A 39 13.56 12.93 -5.65
CA ASN A 39 12.42 12.46 -4.84
C ASN A 39 12.23 10.93 -4.80
N TRP A 40 13.33 10.17 -4.90
CA TRP A 40 13.30 8.73 -4.68
C TRP A 40 13.21 8.39 -3.20
N MET A 41 12.28 7.51 -2.86
CA MET A 41 12.28 6.79 -1.59
C MET A 41 13.46 5.82 -1.54
N THR A 42 14.05 5.61 -0.37
CA THR A 42 14.94 4.46 -0.13
C THR A 42 14.15 3.15 -0.14
N LEU A 43 14.83 2.01 -0.27
CA LEU A 43 14.22 0.70 -0.17
C LEU A 43 13.41 0.58 1.13
N GLY A 44 13.98 1.02 2.26
CA GLY A 44 13.31 0.97 3.56
C GLY A 44 12.09 1.88 3.65
N GLN A 45 12.09 3.02 2.95
CA GLN A 45 10.92 3.90 2.85
C GLN A 45 9.83 3.31 1.94
N VAL A 46 10.18 2.67 0.81
CA VAL A 46 9.22 1.96 -0.04
C VAL A 46 8.56 0.82 0.74
N LEU A 47 9.35 0.03 1.47
CA LEU A 47 8.83 -1.04 2.31
C LEU A 47 7.89 -0.49 3.38
N MET A 48 8.29 0.55 4.11
CA MET A 48 7.45 1.20 5.13
C MET A 48 6.13 1.70 4.54
N HIS A 49 6.17 2.39 3.40
CA HIS A 49 4.98 2.92 2.74
C HIS A 49 4.02 1.82 2.27
N CYS A 50 4.54 0.70 1.79
CA CYS A 50 3.70 -0.45 1.43
C CYS A 50 2.94 -1.02 2.66
N THR A 51 3.42 -0.82 3.89
CA THR A 51 2.78 -1.35 5.11
C THR A 51 1.61 -0.51 5.61
N ASN A 52 1.29 0.61 4.95
CA ASN A 52 0.13 1.43 5.27
C ASN A 52 -0.55 2.02 4.01
N ALA A 53 -0.26 1.47 2.83
CA ALA A 53 -0.80 1.94 1.56
C ALA A 53 -2.23 1.45 1.29
N CYS A 54 -2.73 0.44 2.01
CA CYS A 54 -4.03 -0.15 1.71
C CYS A 54 -4.94 -0.27 2.93
N GLY A 55 -4.61 -1.09 3.92
CA GLY A 55 -5.49 -1.37 5.07
C GLY A 55 -5.81 -0.15 5.90
N PHE A 56 -4.80 0.68 6.17
CA PHE A 56 -4.98 2.00 6.79
C PHE A 56 -6.02 2.85 6.05
N CYS A 57 -5.90 2.98 4.72
CA CYS A 57 -6.83 3.75 3.91
C CYS A 57 -8.23 3.11 3.87
N CYS A 58 -8.30 1.79 3.79
CA CYS A 58 -9.57 1.05 3.82
C CYS A 58 -10.34 1.33 5.11
N LYS A 59 -9.66 1.29 6.26
CA LYS A 59 -10.24 1.65 7.54
C LYS A 59 -10.73 3.10 7.54
N GLY A 60 -9.91 4.04 7.07
CA GLY A 60 -10.26 5.45 6.99
C GLY A 60 -11.53 5.69 6.18
N PHE A 61 -11.66 5.07 5.00
CA PHE A 61 -12.85 5.21 4.17
C PHE A 61 -14.09 4.52 4.76
N VAL A 62 -13.95 3.36 5.41
CA VAL A 62 -15.10 2.62 5.95
C VAL A 62 -15.64 3.23 7.25
N THR A 63 -14.74 3.75 8.09
CA THR A 63 -15.07 4.17 9.47
C THR A 63 -15.03 5.69 9.67
N GLY A 64 -14.39 6.43 8.76
CA GLY A 64 -14.05 7.84 8.96
C GLY A 64 -12.88 8.06 9.92
N ASP A 65 -12.34 7.02 10.56
CA ASP A 65 -11.19 7.12 11.47
C ASP A 65 -9.86 6.89 10.74
N TRP A 66 -9.25 8.00 10.36
CA TRP A 66 -7.94 8.08 9.71
C TRP A 66 -6.77 8.08 10.71
N GLY A 67 -7.03 8.03 12.02
CA GLY A 67 -5.98 8.20 13.03
C GLY A 67 -5.18 9.51 12.88
N PRO A 68 -3.93 9.56 13.35
CA PRO A 68 -3.07 10.73 13.19
C PRO A 68 -2.55 10.83 11.75
N MET A 69 -3.20 11.67 10.93
CA MET A 69 -2.78 11.96 9.56
C MET A 69 -1.53 12.87 9.54
N PRO A 70 -0.52 12.59 8.70
CA PRO A 70 0.58 13.51 8.44
C PRO A 70 0.02 14.85 7.93
N GLY A 71 0.35 15.97 8.59
CA GLY A 71 -0.12 17.29 8.15
C GLY A 71 -1.53 17.69 8.59
N GLY A 72 -2.26 16.85 9.34
CA GLY A 72 -3.62 17.17 9.78
C GLY A 72 -4.59 17.29 8.60
N ASN A 73 -5.24 18.44 8.42
CA ASN A 73 -6.15 18.71 7.28
C ASN A 73 -5.44 19.38 6.09
N ASP A 74 -4.12 19.57 6.15
CA ASP A 74 -3.35 20.17 5.06
C ASP A 74 -2.93 19.11 4.05
N ALA A 75 -3.57 19.12 2.87
CA ALA A 75 -3.33 18.16 1.80
C ALA A 75 -1.89 18.21 1.25
N GLU A 76 -1.22 19.38 1.25
CA GLU A 76 0.19 19.47 0.82
C GLU A 76 1.12 18.81 1.85
N ALA A 77 0.80 18.96 3.13
CA ALA A 77 1.53 18.31 4.21
C ALA A 77 1.28 16.79 4.29
N MET A 78 0.18 16.28 3.71
CA MET A 78 -0.07 14.84 3.52
C MET A 78 0.81 14.19 2.45
N LEU A 79 1.47 14.98 1.60
CA LEU A 79 2.34 14.52 0.52
C LEU A 79 3.79 15.02 0.71
N PRO A 80 4.47 14.63 1.81
CA PRO A 80 5.80 15.12 2.10
C PRO A 80 6.84 14.59 1.09
N PRO A 81 7.95 15.31 0.87
CA PRO A 81 9.06 14.82 0.06
C PRO A 81 9.69 13.56 0.68
N ALA A 82 10.32 12.73 -0.16
CA ALA A 82 10.85 11.43 0.25
C ALA A 82 11.81 11.50 1.46
N GLU A 83 12.60 12.56 1.59
CA GLU A 83 13.54 12.75 2.71
C GLU A 83 12.88 12.88 4.08
N LYS A 84 11.57 13.16 4.13
CA LYS A 84 10.79 13.25 5.37
C LYS A 84 9.97 12.00 5.65
N LEU A 85 9.97 11.01 4.74
CA LEU A 85 9.19 9.79 4.91
C LEU A 85 9.86 8.84 5.92
N PRO A 86 9.06 8.14 6.75
CA PRO A 86 9.58 7.15 7.68
C PRO A 86 10.18 5.96 6.92
N THR A 87 11.16 5.31 7.54
CA THR A 87 11.82 4.12 6.99
C THR A 87 11.64 2.95 7.95
N ILE A 88 11.54 1.74 7.41
CA ILE A 88 11.50 0.51 8.19
C ILE A 88 12.87 0.22 8.83
N LYS A 89 12.91 -0.44 9.99
CA LYS A 89 14.18 -0.83 10.62
C LYS A 89 14.69 -2.18 10.15
N SER A 90 13.80 -3.05 9.67
CA SER A 90 14.17 -4.36 9.13
C SER A 90 13.12 -4.91 8.17
N VAL A 91 13.52 -5.82 7.28
CA VAL A 91 12.58 -6.54 6.40
C VAL A 91 11.56 -7.36 7.21
N ALA A 92 11.98 -7.93 8.34
CA ALA A 92 11.08 -8.69 9.23
C ALA A 92 9.99 -7.81 9.85
N GLU A 93 10.34 -6.59 10.27
CA GLU A 93 9.37 -5.59 10.74
C GLU A 93 8.41 -5.21 9.62
N ALA A 94 8.91 -4.98 8.40
CA ALA A 94 8.08 -4.67 7.24
C ALA A 94 7.06 -5.77 6.95
N ILE A 95 7.46 -7.06 6.99
CA ILE A 95 6.53 -8.19 6.80
C ILE A 95 5.45 -8.18 7.89
N LYS A 96 5.84 -8.01 9.16
CA LYS A 96 4.88 -7.96 10.27
C LYS A 96 3.86 -6.82 10.09
N LEU A 97 4.31 -5.63 9.70
CA LEU A 97 3.41 -4.50 9.49
C LEU A 97 2.53 -4.69 8.24
N LEU A 98 3.05 -5.30 7.18
CA LEU A 98 2.27 -5.66 6.00
C LEU A 98 1.13 -6.63 6.34
N ASP A 99 1.41 -7.64 7.18
CA ASP A 99 0.40 -8.59 7.64
C ASP A 99 -0.68 -7.89 8.50
N LEU A 100 -0.29 -6.95 9.36
CA LEU A 100 -1.24 -6.14 10.15
C LEU A 100 -2.13 -5.24 9.28
N ASP A 101 -1.55 -4.65 8.22
CA ASP A 101 -2.30 -3.84 7.27
C ASP A 101 -3.28 -4.69 6.46
N LYS A 102 -2.89 -5.91 6.06
CA LYS A 102 -3.79 -6.88 5.42
C LYS A 102 -5.00 -7.19 6.30
N ASP A 103 -4.75 -7.52 7.57
CA ASP A 103 -5.80 -7.82 8.54
C ASP A 103 -6.76 -6.63 8.71
N MET A 104 -6.22 -5.41 8.72
CA MET A 104 -7.02 -4.19 8.78
C MET A 104 -7.91 -4.05 7.54
N ALA A 105 -7.34 -4.23 6.34
CA ALA A 105 -8.09 -4.15 5.08
C ALA A 105 -9.25 -5.16 5.03
N LEU A 106 -9.00 -6.42 5.40
CA LEU A 106 -10.02 -7.48 5.43
C LEU A 106 -11.14 -7.19 6.44
N LYS A 107 -10.78 -6.68 7.63
CA LYS A 107 -11.76 -6.26 8.64
C LYS A 107 -12.63 -5.11 8.14
N SER A 108 -12.03 -4.10 7.54
CA SER A 108 -12.77 -2.95 6.98
C SER A 108 -13.75 -3.37 5.89
N ILE A 109 -13.38 -4.30 5.00
CA ILE A 109 -14.32 -4.84 4.01
C ILE A 109 -15.45 -5.63 4.68
N ALA A 110 -15.16 -6.42 5.71
CA ALA A 110 -16.19 -7.18 6.42
C ALA A 110 -17.20 -6.30 7.16
N GLU A 111 -16.80 -5.09 7.58
CA GLU A 111 -17.67 -4.09 8.20
C GLU A 111 -18.53 -3.31 7.18
N ALA A 112 -18.09 -3.25 5.92
CA ALA A 112 -18.83 -2.59 4.84
C ALA A 112 -19.92 -3.51 4.28
N THR A 113 -21.15 -3.00 4.15
CA THR A 113 -22.22 -3.74 3.47
C THR A 113 -22.15 -3.53 1.96
N GLU A 114 -22.67 -4.49 1.18
CA GLU A 114 -22.73 -4.36 -0.29
C GLU A 114 -23.39 -3.06 -0.75
N LYS A 115 -24.49 -2.66 -0.08
CA LYS A 115 -25.17 -1.39 -0.37
C LYS A 115 -24.24 -0.19 -0.17
N ARG A 116 -23.43 -0.18 0.90
CA ARG A 116 -22.46 0.89 1.14
C ARG A 116 -21.37 0.89 0.08
N LEU A 117 -20.78 -0.27 -0.21
CA LEU A 117 -19.76 -0.44 -1.24
C LEU A 117 -20.22 0.08 -2.62
N GLU A 118 -21.49 -0.16 -2.96
CA GLU A 118 -22.07 0.24 -4.24
C GLU A 118 -22.47 1.73 -4.32
N SER A 119 -22.92 2.33 -3.22
CA SER A 119 -23.63 3.63 -3.27
C SER A 119 -23.09 4.74 -2.38
N GLU A 120 -22.39 4.43 -1.29
CA GLU A 120 -21.82 5.44 -0.40
C GLU A 120 -20.69 6.15 -1.12
N ARG A 121 -20.72 7.48 -1.13
CA ARG A 121 -19.79 8.32 -1.88
C ARG A 121 -19.05 9.27 -0.96
N SER A 122 -17.78 9.48 -1.25
CA SER A 122 -16.93 10.41 -0.52
C SER A 122 -15.76 10.88 -1.39
N THR A 123 -15.12 11.97 -0.97
CA THR A 123 -13.83 12.42 -1.52
C THR A 123 -12.70 11.98 -0.59
N PRO A 124 -11.50 11.66 -1.12
CA PRO A 124 -10.35 11.41 -0.28
C PRO A 124 -9.95 12.65 0.54
N PRO A 125 -9.43 12.49 1.77
CA PRO A 125 -9.05 13.63 2.62
C PRO A 125 -7.85 14.43 2.08
N TRP A 126 -7.02 13.82 1.23
CA TRP A 126 -5.92 14.47 0.50
C TRP A 126 -6.36 15.16 -0.81
N GLY A 127 -7.67 15.20 -1.09
CA GLY A 127 -8.21 15.75 -2.33
C GLY A 127 -8.26 14.74 -3.48
N GLY A 128 -9.15 14.99 -4.43
CA GLY A 128 -9.40 14.11 -5.57
C GLY A 128 -10.89 14.00 -5.92
N PRO A 129 -11.23 13.25 -6.99
CA PRO A 129 -12.61 13.02 -7.38
C PRO A 129 -13.39 12.20 -6.35
N GLU A 130 -14.71 12.38 -6.37
CA GLU A 130 -15.64 11.56 -5.60
C GLU A 130 -15.81 10.18 -6.24
N TYR A 131 -15.75 9.13 -5.42
CA TYR A 131 -15.99 7.75 -5.82
C TYR A 131 -16.91 7.04 -4.83
N THR A 132 -17.44 5.89 -5.24
CA THR A 132 -18.12 4.99 -4.29
C THR A 132 -17.13 4.35 -3.32
N LEU A 133 -17.60 3.90 -2.16
CA LEU A 133 -16.76 3.23 -1.17
C LEU A 133 -16.05 2.02 -1.79
N GLY A 134 -16.74 1.18 -2.56
CA GLY A 134 -16.13 0.03 -3.23
C GLY A 134 -15.01 0.42 -4.19
N GLN A 135 -15.18 1.52 -4.93
CA GLN A 135 -14.15 2.07 -5.80
C GLN A 135 -12.94 2.59 -5.01
N HIS A 136 -13.16 3.31 -3.90
CA HIS A 136 -12.07 3.74 -3.02
C HIS A 136 -11.26 2.56 -2.50
N LEU A 137 -11.92 1.51 -1.99
CA LEU A 137 -11.22 0.33 -1.50
C LEU A 137 -10.42 -0.37 -2.61
N LEU A 138 -11.01 -0.51 -3.80
CA LEU A 138 -10.31 -1.07 -4.96
C LEU A 138 -9.09 -0.23 -5.36
N HIS A 139 -9.22 1.11 -5.35
CA HIS A 139 -8.11 2.00 -5.65
C HIS A 139 -6.98 1.89 -4.61
N MET A 140 -7.28 1.67 -3.34
CA MET A 140 -6.26 1.50 -2.29
C MET A 140 -5.54 0.15 -2.40
N ILE A 141 -6.23 -0.90 -2.86
CA ILE A 141 -5.56 -2.15 -3.26
C ILE A 141 -4.61 -1.90 -4.43
N GLY A 142 -5.08 -1.15 -5.44
CA GLY A 142 -4.26 -0.71 -6.57
C GLY A 142 -3.07 0.18 -6.16
N HIS A 143 -3.23 1.01 -5.14
CA HIS A 143 -2.17 1.86 -4.58
C HIS A 143 -1.01 1.02 -4.04
N LEU A 144 -1.32 -0.01 -3.25
CA LEU A 144 -0.33 -0.99 -2.81
C LEU A 144 0.33 -1.71 -4.00
N ALA A 145 -0.46 -2.12 -5.00
CA ALA A 145 0.07 -2.80 -6.19
C ALA A 145 1.05 -1.92 -6.99
N ILE A 146 0.82 -0.61 -7.06
CA ILE A 146 1.73 0.36 -7.72
C ILE A 146 3.04 0.49 -6.96
N HIS A 147 3.01 0.63 -5.63
CA HIS A 147 4.26 0.70 -4.84
C HIS A 147 4.98 -0.64 -4.76
N ARG A 148 4.26 -1.76 -4.82
CA ARG A 148 4.87 -3.08 -5.06
C ARG A 148 5.62 -3.12 -6.40
N ALA A 149 5.07 -2.55 -7.46
CA ALA A 149 5.76 -2.47 -8.75
C ALA A 149 7.02 -1.58 -8.67
N GLN A 150 6.99 -0.49 -7.89
CA GLN A 150 8.20 0.29 -7.57
C GLN A 150 9.27 -0.60 -6.91
N LEU A 151 8.89 -1.41 -5.92
CA LEU A 151 9.79 -2.36 -5.27
C LEU A 151 10.38 -3.39 -6.25
N TYR A 152 9.56 -3.91 -7.16
CA TYR A 152 10.02 -4.81 -8.22
C TYR A 152 11.15 -4.20 -9.06
N TYR A 153 11.00 -2.93 -9.48
CA TYR A 153 12.07 -2.24 -10.21
C TYR A 153 13.30 -1.96 -9.35
N TYR A 154 13.14 -1.71 -8.05
CA TYR A 154 14.28 -1.57 -7.14
C TYR A 154 15.10 -2.86 -7.10
N LEU A 155 14.44 -4.01 -6.97
CA LEU A 155 15.11 -5.32 -7.02
C LEU A 155 15.86 -5.53 -8.34
N LYS A 156 15.25 -5.18 -9.49
CA LYS A 156 15.93 -5.22 -10.79
C LYS A 156 17.18 -4.34 -10.84
N LEU A 157 17.06 -3.10 -10.40
CA LEU A 157 18.17 -2.13 -10.40
C LEU A 157 19.30 -2.55 -9.43
N MET A 158 18.98 -3.32 -8.39
CA MET A 158 19.97 -3.97 -7.51
C MET A 158 20.56 -5.27 -8.08
N GLY A 159 20.17 -5.67 -9.30
CA GLY A 159 20.69 -6.86 -9.98
C GLY A 159 20.05 -8.18 -9.53
N LYS A 160 18.90 -8.15 -8.84
CA LYS A 160 18.16 -9.38 -8.50
C LYS A 160 17.48 -9.96 -9.74
N ASP A 161 17.49 -11.29 -9.84
CA ASP A 161 16.79 -12.02 -10.89
C ASP A 161 15.29 -12.12 -10.60
N VAL A 162 14.59 -10.99 -10.77
CA VAL A 162 13.13 -10.92 -10.67
C VAL A 162 12.51 -10.82 -12.06
N ASN A 163 11.42 -11.55 -12.26
CA ASN A 163 10.67 -11.62 -13.51
C ASN A 163 9.17 -11.34 -13.27
N THR A 164 8.36 -11.34 -14.33
CA THR A 164 6.94 -11.01 -14.23
C THR A 164 6.17 -11.91 -13.25
N HIS A 165 6.58 -13.16 -13.07
CA HIS A 165 5.92 -14.09 -12.14
C HIS A 165 5.95 -13.57 -10.69
N HIS A 166 7.06 -12.97 -10.28
CA HIS A 166 7.21 -12.35 -8.96
C HIS A 166 6.24 -11.18 -8.73
N MET A 167 5.93 -10.39 -9.77
CA MET A 167 4.97 -9.27 -9.64
C MET A 167 3.55 -9.74 -9.35
N TRP A 168 3.23 -10.97 -9.74
CA TRP A 168 1.90 -11.57 -9.59
C TRP A 168 1.86 -12.63 -8.47
N GLY A 169 2.90 -12.72 -7.65
CA GLY A 169 2.97 -13.69 -6.54
C GLY A 169 3.03 -15.15 -7.01
N MET A 170 3.40 -15.38 -8.27
CA MET A 170 3.65 -16.71 -8.81
C MET A 170 5.11 -17.09 -8.54
N VAL A 171 5.40 -17.64 -7.36
CA VAL A 171 6.74 -18.10 -6.98
C VAL A 171 6.67 -19.46 -6.29
#